data_AF-A0A1C3XNY0-F1
#
_entry.id   AF-A0A1C3XNY0-F1
#
_cell.length_a   1.000
_cell.length_b   1.000
_cell.length_c   1.000
_cell.angle_alpha   90.00
_cell.angle_beta   90.00
_cell.angle_gamma   90.00
#
_symmetry.space_group_name_H-M   'P 1'
#
loop_
_entity.id
_entity.type
_entity.pdbx_description
1 polymer ?
#
loop_
_entity_poly.entity_id
_entity_poly.type
_entity_poly.pdbx_seq_one_letter_code
_entity_poly.pdbx_strand_id
1 'polypeptide(L)'
;MLDGIFAEGRFLNEIIWKRTGAHSAAQRWGDVHDSILLFSKSSKYTWNKVYTDYDESYKARYKHVDESGRRWSDDNLTAPGVRNGDSGAAWRGFNPTDKGNHWKVSSSAVVELIGQEKAAKLSTTEKLEVLERHGQIHWPKSGGFPRFKRVLGKGMPLQDVITDIAPLNFQAQERIGYP
;
A
#
# COMPACT_ATOMS: atom_id res chain seq x y z
N MET A 1 -15.25 29.79 11.30
CA MET A 1 -13.82 29.61 11.59
C MET A 1 -13.29 28.56 10.62
N LEU A 2 -12.17 28.82 9.93
CA LEU A 2 -11.56 28.11 8.76
C LEU A 2 -12.48 27.63 7.62
N ASP A 3 -13.54 26.87 7.85
CA ASP A 3 -14.53 26.50 6.82
C ASP A 3 -15.19 27.73 6.18
N GLY A 4 -15.39 28.78 6.97
CA GLY A 4 -15.87 30.08 6.46
C GLY A 4 -14.86 30.85 5.60
N ILE A 5 -13.58 30.48 5.63
CA ILE A 5 -12.51 31.09 4.82
C ILE A 5 -12.25 30.25 3.56
N PHE A 6 -12.22 28.92 3.70
CA PHE A 6 -11.90 28.01 2.60
C PHE A 6 -13.14 27.50 1.84
N ALA A 7 -14.34 27.81 2.31
CA ALA A 7 -15.61 27.22 1.89
C ALA A 7 -15.81 25.78 2.37
N GLU A 8 -17.08 25.40 2.50
CA GLU A 8 -17.49 24.08 2.96
C GLU A 8 -16.97 22.97 2.04
N GLY A 9 -16.54 21.85 2.63
CA GLY A 9 -16.00 20.71 1.87
C GLY A 9 -14.56 20.88 1.38
N ARG A 10 -13.80 21.86 1.91
CA ARG A 10 -12.34 21.97 1.66
C ARG A 10 -11.46 21.30 2.70
N PHE A 11 -12.02 20.91 3.85
CA PHE A 11 -11.31 20.11 4.83
C PHE A 11 -11.02 18.72 4.26
N LEU A 12 -9.75 18.31 4.27
CA LEU A 12 -9.33 16.99 3.79
C LEU A 12 -9.16 16.02 4.95
N ASN A 13 -8.30 16.35 5.89
CA ASN A 13 -8.03 15.56 7.09
C ASN A 13 -7.33 16.41 8.17
N GLU A 14 -7.33 15.89 9.38
CA GLU A 14 -6.50 16.36 10.48
C GLU A 14 -5.28 15.44 10.59
N ILE A 15 -4.11 16.01 10.85
CA ILE A 15 -2.87 15.28 11.06
C ILE A 15 -2.43 15.52 12.50
N ILE A 16 -2.21 14.45 13.25
CA ILE A 16 -1.73 14.46 14.62
C ILE A 16 -0.23 14.20 14.63
N TRP A 17 0.55 15.17 15.07
CA TRP A 17 1.99 15.03 15.18
C TRP A 17 2.43 15.04 16.63
N LYS A 18 3.06 13.95 17.08
CA LYS A 18 3.65 13.86 18.42
C LYS A 18 4.92 14.72 18.49
N ARG A 19 4.84 15.82 19.24
CA ARG A 19 5.99 16.70 19.49
C ARG A 19 6.84 16.24 20.65
N THR A 20 6.26 15.85 21.77
CA THR A 20 7.04 15.66 23.00
C THR A 20 6.97 14.24 23.53
N GLY A 21 7.97 13.88 24.34
CA GLY A 21 8.01 12.62 25.07
C GLY A 21 7.02 12.59 26.23
N ALA A 22 6.95 11.45 26.91
CA ALA A 22 6.09 11.29 28.08
C ALA A 22 6.51 12.24 29.22
N HIS A 23 5.56 13.00 29.75
CA HIS A 23 5.74 13.78 30.97
C HIS A 23 5.37 12.91 32.18
N SER A 24 6.37 12.41 32.90
CA SER A 24 6.22 11.45 34.01
C SER A 24 5.49 12.02 35.25
N ALA A 25 5.29 13.34 35.32
CA ALA A 25 4.62 14.01 36.43
C ALA A 25 3.16 14.41 36.12
N ALA A 26 2.55 13.88 35.05
CA ALA A 26 1.21 14.31 34.65
C ALA A 26 0.11 13.70 35.54
N GLN A 27 -0.79 14.55 36.06
CA GLN A 27 -2.01 14.15 36.80
C GLN A 27 -3.21 13.85 35.88
N ARG A 28 -3.00 14.03 34.57
CA ARG A 28 -3.96 13.79 33.48
C ARG A 28 -3.22 13.30 32.24
N TRP A 29 -3.93 13.01 31.16
CA TRP A 29 -3.28 12.68 29.88
C TRP A 29 -2.39 13.84 29.42
N GLY A 30 -1.17 13.52 28.98
CA GLY A 30 -0.17 14.50 28.60
C GLY A 30 -0.45 15.10 27.21
N ASP A 31 -0.38 16.42 27.12
CA ASP A 31 -0.54 17.15 25.86
C ASP A 31 0.77 17.06 25.06
N VAL A 32 0.95 15.96 24.34
CA VAL A 32 2.21 15.63 23.66
C VAL A 32 2.17 15.82 22.14
N HIS A 33 1.02 16.21 21.60
CA HIS A 33 0.81 16.31 20.16
C HIS A 33 0.29 17.68 19.74
N ASP A 34 0.50 18.01 18.47
CA ASP A 34 -0.17 19.09 17.77
C ASP A 34 -1.12 18.54 16.70
N SER A 35 -2.15 19.32 16.40
CA SER A 35 -3.08 19.07 15.29
C SER A 35 -2.79 20.02 14.13
N ILE A 36 -2.56 19.45 12.95
CA ILE A 36 -2.39 20.18 11.69
C ILE A 36 -3.62 19.91 10.83
N LEU A 37 -4.39 20.95 10.52
CA LEU A 37 -5.58 20.81 9.68
C LEU A 37 -5.20 20.98 8.20
N LEU A 38 -5.45 19.96 7.39
CA LEU A 38 -5.21 20.01 5.95
C LEU A 38 -6.46 20.47 5.20
N PHE A 39 -6.31 21.55 4.44
CA PHE A 39 -7.34 22.07 3.54
C PHE A 39 -6.86 22.10 2.10
N SER A 40 -7.78 21.89 1.16
CA SER A 40 -7.52 22.11 -0.27
C SER A 40 -8.05 23.48 -0.72
N LYS A 41 -7.29 24.14 -1.62
CA LYS A 41 -7.78 25.36 -2.28
C LYS A 41 -8.94 25.08 -3.25
N SER A 42 -8.98 23.89 -3.85
CA SER A 42 -9.98 23.51 -4.84
C SER A 42 -10.30 22.01 -4.79
N SER A 43 -11.37 21.60 -5.48
CA SER A 43 -11.78 20.19 -5.58
C SER A 43 -10.80 19.36 -6.40
N LYS A 44 -10.02 20.01 -7.26
CA LYS A 44 -8.91 19.40 -8.01
C LYS A 44 -7.60 19.79 -7.33
N TYR A 45 -6.90 18.83 -6.76
CA TYR A 45 -5.60 19.05 -6.13
C TYR A 45 -4.63 17.94 -6.50
N THR A 46 -3.34 18.25 -6.42
CA THR A 46 -2.27 17.29 -6.64
C THR A 46 -1.87 16.69 -5.30
N TRP A 47 -2.03 15.38 -5.16
CA TRP A 47 -1.57 14.66 -3.97
C TRP A 47 -0.21 14.02 -4.21
N ASN A 48 0.78 14.42 -3.44
CA ASN A 48 2.12 13.81 -3.47
C ASN A 48 2.17 12.74 -2.38
N LYS A 49 2.05 11.47 -2.78
CA LYS A 49 2.10 10.34 -1.84
C LYS A 49 3.47 10.27 -1.18
N VAL A 50 3.50 10.49 0.13
CA VAL A 50 4.67 10.23 0.97
C VAL A 50 4.55 8.80 1.52
N TYR A 51 5.68 8.12 1.59
CA TYR A 51 5.77 6.75 2.10
C TYR A 51 6.66 6.74 3.34
N THR A 52 6.26 5.96 4.34
CA THR A 52 7.11 5.57 5.45
C THR A 52 7.66 4.17 5.22
N ASP A 53 8.80 3.89 5.84
CA ASP A 53 9.36 2.54 5.80
C ASP A 53 8.39 1.54 6.44
N TYR A 54 8.38 0.33 5.89
CA TYR A 54 7.66 -0.77 6.51
C TYR A 54 8.28 -1.11 7.86
N ASP A 55 7.44 -1.49 8.84
CA ASP A 55 7.91 -2.09 10.07
C ASP A 55 8.77 -3.34 9.81
N GLU A 56 9.76 -3.58 10.67
CA GLU A 56 10.63 -4.76 10.57
C GLU A 56 9.82 -6.07 10.61
N SER A 57 8.74 -6.11 11.39
CA SER A 57 7.83 -7.26 11.45
C SER A 57 7.13 -7.54 10.11
N TYR A 58 6.85 -6.49 9.33
CA TYR A 58 6.29 -6.59 8.00
C TYR A 58 7.35 -7.03 6.99
N LYS A 59 8.54 -6.42 7.03
CA LYS A 59 9.69 -6.81 6.20
C LYS A 59 10.07 -8.29 6.40
N ALA A 60 9.98 -8.79 7.62
CA ALA A 60 10.28 -10.20 7.96
C ALA A 60 9.37 -11.24 7.27
N ARG A 61 8.20 -10.83 6.76
CA ARG A 61 7.31 -11.71 5.98
C ARG A 61 7.84 -11.99 4.57
N TYR A 62 8.70 -11.11 4.05
CA TYR A 62 9.28 -11.20 2.71
C TYR A 62 10.60 -11.99 2.78
N LYS A 63 10.47 -13.31 2.87
CA LYS A 63 11.58 -14.25 3.13
C LYS A 63 12.37 -14.62 1.89
N HIS A 64 11.81 -14.42 0.70
CA HIS A 64 12.45 -14.81 -0.54
C HIS A 64 13.15 -13.63 -1.19
N VAL A 65 14.24 -13.90 -1.90
CA VAL A 65 15.00 -12.93 -2.67
C VAL A 65 15.02 -13.40 -4.11
N ASP A 66 14.71 -12.52 -5.06
CA ASP A 66 14.84 -12.81 -6.48
C ASP A 66 16.29 -12.62 -6.99
N GLU A 67 16.56 -12.99 -8.24
CA GLU A 67 17.90 -12.84 -8.85
C GLU A 67 18.39 -11.38 -8.91
N SER A 68 17.47 -10.42 -8.85
CA SER A 68 17.77 -8.99 -8.81
C SER A 68 18.00 -8.45 -7.39
N GLY A 69 17.95 -9.30 -6.37
CA GLY A 69 18.15 -8.91 -4.97
C GLY A 69 16.91 -8.34 -4.29
N ARG A 70 15.73 -8.35 -4.95
CA ARG A 70 14.49 -7.82 -4.35
C ARG A 70 13.82 -8.86 -3.47
N ARG A 71 13.36 -8.41 -2.30
CA ARG A 71 12.60 -9.26 -1.38
C ARG A 71 11.15 -9.42 -1.83
N TRP A 72 10.65 -10.65 -1.78
CA TRP A 72 9.27 -11.01 -2.13
C TRP A 72 8.69 -12.05 -1.17
N SER A 73 7.36 -12.12 -1.11
CA SER A 73 6.59 -13.18 -0.44
C SER A 73 5.62 -13.82 -1.43
N ASP A 74 5.30 -15.09 -1.24
CA ASP A 74 4.25 -15.73 -2.02
C ASP A 74 2.87 -15.25 -1.57
N ASP A 75 1.97 -15.02 -2.52
CA ASP A 75 0.58 -14.62 -2.27
C ASP A 75 -0.38 -15.50 -3.08
N ASN A 76 -1.64 -15.56 -2.66
CA ASN A 76 -2.68 -16.32 -3.35
C ASN A 76 -3.00 -15.67 -4.71
N LEU A 77 -3.06 -16.48 -5.77
CA LEU A 77 -3.61 -16.07 -7.08
C LEU A 77 -5.10 -16.37 -7.24
N THR A 78 -5.74 -16.87 -6.18
CA THR A 78 -7.12 -17.31 -6.21
C THR A 78 -7.93 -16.67 -5.09
N ALA A 79 -9.23 -16.52 -5.31
CA ALA A 79 -10.19 -16.09 -4.31
C ALA A 79 -11.33 -17.11 -4.19
N PRO A 80 -11.97 -17.21 -3.01
CA PRO A 80 -13.12 -18.09 -2.82
C PRO A 80 -14.27 -17.74 -3.75
N GLY A 81 -14.99 -18.79 -4.17
CA GLY A 81 -16.15 -18.73 -5.05
C GLY A 81 -15.82 -19.24 -6.45
N VAL A 82 -16.70 -20.08 -7.00
CA VAL A 82 -16.62 -20.57 -8.39
C VAL A 82 -17.18 -19.51 -9.33
N ARG A 83 -16.52 -19.34 -10.49
CA ARG A 83 -16.96 -18.46 -11.57
C ARG A 83 -17.01 -19.27 -12.87
N ASN A 84 -18.02 -19.04 -13.70
CA ASN A 84 -18.15 -19.73 -15.00
C ASN A 84 -17.53 -18.93 -16.16
N GLY A 85 -16.94 -17.77 -15.87
CA GLY A 85 -16.22 -16.96 -16.85
C GLY A 85 -14.73 -17.31 -16.90
N ASP A 86 -13.96 -16.49 -17.63
CA ASP A 86 -12.51 -16.69 -17.82
C ASP A 86 -11.71 -16.82 -16.51
N SER A 87 -12.12 -16.14 -15.44
CA SER A 87 -11.48 -16.30 -14.12
C SER A 87 -11.64 -17.70 -13.50
N GLY A 88 -12.61 -18.50 -13.93
CA GLY A 88 -12.75 -19.89 -13.51
C GLY A 88 -12.07 -20.89 -14.44
N ALA A 89 -11.51 -20.45 -15.56
CA ALA A 89 -10.91 -21.35 -16.53
C ALA A 89 -9.62 -22.00 -16.00
N ALA A 90 -9.31 -23.19 -16.52
CA ALA A 90 -8.04 -23.83 -16.26
C ALA A 90 -6.89 -23.03 -16.91
N TRP A 91 -5.78 -22.92 -16.19
CA TRP A 91 -4.59 -22.22 -16.66
C TRP A 91 -3.34 -23.06 -16.35
N ARG A 92 -2.57 -23.39 -17.39
CA ARG A 92 -1.32 -24.19 -17.29
C ARG A 92 -1.46 -25.48 -16.46
N GLY A 93 -2.59 -26.18 -16.60
CA GLY A 93 -2.88 -27.42 -15.88
C GLY A 93 -3.48 -27.25 -14.48
N PHE A 94 -3.73 -26.01 -14.03
CA PHE A 94 -4.37 -25.71 -12.75
C PHE A 94 -5.78 -25.17 -12.96
N ASN A 95 -6.77 -25.79 -12.30
CA ASN A 95 -8.15 -25.34 -12.35
C ASN A 95 -8.63 -24.87 -10.95
N PRO A 96 -8.84 -23.56 -10.74
CA PRO A 96 -9.23 -23.05 -9.42
C PRO A 96 -10.62 -23.51 -9.00
N THR A 97 -11.50 -23.83 -9.95
CA THR A 97 -12.89 -24.20 -9.67
C THR A 97 -13.02 -25.56 -8.98
N ASP A 98 -12.08 -26.49 -9.22
CA ASP A 98 -11.99 -27.77 -8.51
C ASP A 98 -11.81 -27.59 -7.00
N LYS A 99 -11.30 -26.43 -6.58
CA LYS A 99 -11.09 -26.04 -5.18
C LYS A 99 -12.11 -25.02 -4.67
N GLY A 100 -13.21 -24.82 -5.40
CA GLY A 100 -14.24 -23.85 -5.04
C GLY A 100 -13.79 -22.39 -5.19
N ASN A 101 -12.75 -22.13 -5.99
CA ASN A 101 -12.13 -20.82 -6.17
C ASN A 101 -12.22 -20.34 -7.63
N HIS A 102 -11.79 -19.10 -7.86
CA HIS A 102 -11.50 -18.53 -9.18
C HIS A 102 -10.18 -17.75 -9.13
N TRP A 103 -9.56 -17.53 -10.27
CA TRP A 103 -8.39 -16.67 -10.42
C TRP A 103 -8.72 -15.22 -10.03
N LYS A 104 -7.87 -14.66 -9.18
CA LYS A 104 -7.88 -13.26 -8.78
C LYS A 104 -6.50 -12.68 -9.00
N VAL A 105 -6.35 -11.97 -10.11
CA VAL A 105 -5.09 -11.33 -10.49
C VAL A 105 -5.02 -9.90 -9.95
N SER A 106 -3.84 -9.49 -9.49
CA SER A 106 -3.57 -8.09 -9.14
C SER A 106 -3.56 -7.22 -10.40
N SER A 107 -4.65 -6.50 -10.64
CA SER A 107 -4.75 -5.57 -11.78
C SER A 107 -3.66 -4.49 -11.74
N SER A 108 -3.30 -3.99 -10.56
CA SER A 108 -2.26 -2.97 -10.42
C SER A 108 -0.90 -3.49 -10.87
N ALA A 109 -0.55 -4.73 -10.50
CA ALA A 109 0.71 -5.34 -10.93
C ALA A 109 0.78 -5.49 -12.46
N VAL A 110 -0.33 -5.87 -13.11
CA VAL A 110 -0.37 -5.95 -14.58
C VAL A 110 -0.26 -4.55 -15.21
N VAL A 111 -0.97 -3.56 -14.66
CA VAL A 111 -0.91 -2.17 -15.13
C VAL A 111 0.52 -1.62 -15.04
N GLU A 112 1.26 -1.92 -13.96
CA GLU A 112 2.67 -1.52 -13.81
C GLU A 112 3.57 -2.14 -14.89
N LEU A 113 3.25 -3.35 -15.38
CA LEU A 113 4.04 -4.05 -16.41
C LEU A 113 3.74 -3.61 -17.84
N ILE A 114 2.45 -3.42 -18.19
CA ILE A 114 2.03 -3.21 -19.58
C ILE A 114 1.23 -1.92 -19.83
N GLY A 115 0.95 -1.14 -18.78
CA GLY A 115 0.15 0.07 -18.83
C GLY A 115 -1.37 -0.19 -18.73
N GLN A 116 -2.10 0.86 -18.34
CA GLN A 116 -3.53 0.78 -18.02
C GLN A 116 -4.39 0.37 -19.22
N GLU A 117 -4.14 0.96 -20.40
CA GLU A 117 -4.95 0.71 -21.59
C GLU A 117 -4.86 -0.74 -22.07
N LYS A 118 -3.65 -1.34 -22.01
CA LYS A 118 -3.44 -2.74 -22.39
C LYS A 118 -4.05 -3.67 -21.34
N ALA A 119 -3.78 -3.41 -20.06
CA ALA A 119 -4.30 -4.23 -18.95
C ALA A 119 -5.84 -4.28 -18.90
N ALA A 120 -6.51 -3.20 -19.29
CA ALA A 120 -7.97 -3.13 -19.31
C ALA A 120 -8.61 -4.05 -20.37
N LYS A 121 -7.89 -4.37 -21.45
CA LYS A 121 -8.38 -5.21 -22.56
C LYS A 121 -8.18 -6.71 -22.32
N LEU A 122 -7.34 -7.07 -21.35
CA LEU A 122 -6.98 -8.46 -21.09
C LEU A 122 -7.98 -9.18 -20.18
N SER A 123 -8.24 -10.44 -20.50
CA SER A 123 -8.92 -11.41 -19.64
C SER A 123 -8.09 -11.72 -18.39
N THR A 124 -8.66 -12.50 -17.46
CA THR A 124 -7.96 -12.90 -16.23
C THR A 124 -6.82 -13.88 -16.54
N THR A 125 -7.05 -14.83 -17.44
CA THR A 125 -6.02 -15.79 -17.88
C THR A 125 -4.91 -15.12 -18.68
N GLU A 126 -5.24 -14.15 -19.54
CA GLU A 126 -4.24 -13.35 -20.25
C GLU A 126 -3.39 -12.51 -19.29
N LYS A 127 -4.00 -11.96 -18.23
CA LYS A 127 -3.28 -11.28 -17.16
C LYS A 127 -2.32 -12.23 -16.43
N LEU A 128 -2.69 -13.49 -16.20
CA LEU A 128 -1.78 -14.51 -15.65
C LEU A 128 -0.60 -14.78 -16.58
N GLU A 129 -0.83 -14.85 -17.90
CA GLU A 129 0.25 -15.01 -18.88
C GLU A 129 1.24 -13.83 -18.88
N VAL A 130 0.74 -12.60 -18.71
CA VAL A 130 1.60 -11.42 -18.54
C VAL A 130 2.45 -11.56 -17.28
N LEU A 131 1.84 -11.93 -16.14
CA LEU A 131 2.59 -12.12 -14.90
C LEU A 131 3.64 -13.22 -15.01
N GLU A 132 3.31 -14.34 -15.66
CA GLU A 132 4.25 -15.44 -15.91
C GLU A 132 5.44 -14.97 -16.75
N ARG A 133 5.18 -14.28 -17.87
CA ARG A 133 6.22 -13.77 -18.76
C ARG A 133 7.18 -12.80 -18.07
N HIS A 134 6.69 -12.03 -17.11
CA HIS A 134 7.49 -11.08 -16.33
C HIS A 134 8.04 -11.67 -15.02
N GLY A 135 7.98 -12.99 -14.85
CA GLY A 135 8.55 -13.70 -13.71
C GLY A 135 7.85 -13.43 -12.37
N GLN A 136 6.61 -12.92 -12.39
CA GLN A 136 5.82 -12.56 -11.21
C GLN A 136 5.02 -13.74 -10.64
N ILE A 137 5.15 -14.93 -11.21
CA ILE A 137 4.54 -16.16 -10.71
C ILE A 137 5.62 -17.02 -10.04
N HIS A 138 5.28 -17.54 -8.86
CA HIS A 138 6.07 -18.52 -8.14
C HIS A 138 5.40 -19.89 -8.23
N TRP A 139 6.16 -20.87 -8.72
CA TRP A 139 5.77 -22.26 -8.82
C TRP A 139 6.32 -23.02 -7.59
N PRO A 140 5.45 -23.48 -6.66
CA PRO A 140 5.91 -24.23 -5.50
C PRO A 140 6.59 -25.54 -5.90
N LYS A 141 7.72 -25.87 -5.26
CA LYS A 141 8.46 -27.13 -5.52
C LYS A 141 7.64 -28.40 -5.26
N SER A 142 6.62 -28.31 -4.43
CA SER A 142 5.69 -29.41 -4.11
C SER A 142 4.69 -29.73 -5.23
N GLY A 143 4.69 -28.97 -6.34
CA GLY A 143 3.66 -29.09 -7.38
C GLY A 143 2.31 -28.49 -6.97
N GLY A 144 2.29 -27.68 -5.89
CA GLY A 144 1.11 -26.95 -5.46
C GLY A 144 0.66 -25.87 -6.45
N PHE A 145 -0.48 -25.24 -6.17
CA PHE A 145 -1.01 -24.16 -7.00
C PHE A 145 0.00 -23.01 -7.17
N PRO A 146 0.05 -22.37 -8.36
CA PRO A 146 0.90 -21.22 -8.58
C PRO A 146 0.54 -20.08 -7.61
N ARG A 147 1.56 -19.31 -7.23
CA ARG A 147 1.47 -18.20 -6.28
C ARG A 147 1.93 -16.92 -6.93
N PHE A 148 1.42 -15.78 -6.48
CA PHE A 148 1.90 -14.48 -6.93
C PHE A 148 3.17 -14.12 -6.17
N LYS A 149 4.20 -13.62 -6.86
CA LYS A 149 5.39 -13.04 -6.22
C LYS A 149 5.08 -11.60 -5.84
N ARG A 150 4.67 -11.37 -4.59
CA ARG A 150 4.46 -10.03 -4.08
C ARG A 150 5.80 -9.44 -3.66
N VAL A 151 6.34 -8.53 -4.47
CA VAL A 151 7.57 -7.78 -4.17
C VAL A 151 7.27 -6.71 -3.12
N LEU A 152 8.24 -6.46 -2.23
CA LEU A 152 8.14 -5.40 -1.24
C LEU A 152 8.09 -4.03 -1.95
N GLY A 153 7.04 -3.25 -1.67
CA GLY A 153 6.83 -1.94 -2.27
C GLY A 153 7.75 -0.84 -1.69
N LYS A 154 7.49 0.40 -2.08
CA LYS A 154 8.24 1.60 -1.64
C LYS A 154 8.01 2.00 -0.17
N GLY A 155 7.07 1.36 0.52
CA GLY A 155 6.70 1.70 1.90
C GLY A 155 5.19 1.69 2.14
N MET A 156 4.77 2.01 3.37
CA MET A 156 3.37 2.31 3.66
C MET A 156 3.08 3.76 3.34
N PRO A 157 1.94 4.11 2.71
CA PRO A 157 1.51 5.50 2.62
C PRO A 157 1.46 6.11 4.02
N LEU A 158 2.02 7.31 4.17
CA LEU A 158 2.00 8.04 5.44
C LEU A 158 0.55 8.20 5.91
N GLN A 159 0.32 7.96 7.20
CA GLN A 159 -0.98 8.09 7.84
C GLN A 159 -1.12 9.48 8.47
N ASP A 160 -2.30 9.77 9.01
CA ASP A 160 -2.61 11.00 9.71
C ASP A 160 -2.02 11.09 11.12
N VAL A 161 -1.47 10.01 11.67
CA VAL A 161 -0.77 10.02 12.96
C VAL A 161 0.74 9.85 12.75
N ILE A 162 1.50 10.89 13.09
CA ILE A 162 2.94 10.96 12.92
C ILE A 162 3.62 10.94 14.30
N THR A 163 4.46 9.94 14.54
CA THR A 163 5.11 9.72 15.85
C THR A 163 6.62 9.54 15.78
N ASP A 164 7.16 9.49 14.57
CA ASP A 164 8.54 9.17 14.21
C ASP A 164 9.36 10.41 13.80
N ILE A 165 8.70 11.56 13.60
CA ILE A 165 9.38 12.85 13.42
C ILE A 165 9.66 13.46 14.80
N ALA A 166 10.94 13.62 15.13
CA ALA A 166 11.38 14.24 16.38
C ALA A 166 10.90 15.70 16.49
N PRO A 167 10.64 16.21 17.71
CA PRO A 167 10.38 17.63 17.90
C PRO A 167 11.45 18.49 17.27
N LEU A 168 11.03 19.59 16.65
CA LEU A 168 11.93 20.66 16.25
C LEU A 168 12.65 21.17 17.50
N ASN A 169 13.94 20.88 17.61
CA ASN A 169 14.76 21.38 18.69
C ASN A 169 15.10 22.87 18.48
N PHE A 170 15.65 23.52 19.50
CA PHE A 170 15.96 24.95 19.44
C PHE A 170 17.00 25.33 18.38
N GLN A 171 17.74 24.35 17.83
CA GLN A 171 18.76 24.50 16.79
C GLN A 171 18.26 24.14 15.39
N ALA A 172 17.00 23.71 15.24
CA ALA A 172 16.47 23.25 13.96
C ALA A 172 16.38 24.41 12.97
N GLN A 173 16.94 24.21 11.76
CA GLN A 173 16.89 25.19 10.67
C GLN A 173 15.45 25.50 10.21
N GLU A 174 14.53 24.56 10.42
CA GLU A 174 13.11 24.67 10.05
C GLU A 174 12.29 25.49 11.07
N ARG A 175 12.92 26.07 12.09
CA ARG A 175 12.27 26.99 13.04
C ARG A 175 11.93 28.31 12.35
N ILE A 176 10.84 28.33 11.60
CA ILE A 176 10.13 29.55 11.27
C ILE A 176 9.54 30.10 12.57
N GLY A 177 9.86 31.35 12.91
CA GLY A 177 9.55 32.01 14.19
C GLY A 177 8.08 32.29 14.44
N TYR A 178 7.22 31.27 14.26
CA TYR A 178 5.86 31.31 14.73
C TYR A 178 5.89 31.28 16.29
N PRO A 179 5.31 32.28 16.96
CA PRO A 179 5.25 32.34 18.42
C PRO A 179 4.43 31.20 19.03
#